data_AF-A0A261KMJ0-F1
#
_entry.id   AF-A0A261KMJ0-F1
#
_cell.length_a   1.000
_cell.length_b   1.000
_cell.length_c   1.000
_cell.angle_alpha   90.00
_cell.angle_beta   90.00
_cell.angle_gamma   90.00
#
_symmetry.space_group_name_H-M   'P 1'
#
loop_
_entity.id
_entity.type
_entity.pdbx_description
1 polymer ?
#
loop_
_entity_poly.entity_id
_entity_poly.type
_entity_poly.pdbx_seq_one_letter_code
_entity_poly.pdbx_strand_id
1 'polypeptide(L)'
;MTGKPLIYASLGTLVNSQVDVFDKIATACEGLDAQLVISLGGSATPESLPNLPGNPLVVKYAPQLELLQKATLTITHAGMNTTLECLNNAVPMVA
;
A
#
# COMPACT_ATOMS: atom_id res chain seq x y z
N MET A 1 12.81 -0.05 -5.38
CA MET A 1 11.86 -0.63 -6.36
C MET A 1 12.57 -1.75 -7.09
N THR A 2 11.91 -2.88 -7.31
CA THR A 2 12.47 -4.10 -7.93
C THR A 2 12.37 -4.13 -9.47
N GLY A 3 11.73 -3.11 -10.08
CA GLY A 3 11.46 -3.05 -11.52
C GLY A 3 10.18 -3.78 -11.95
N LYS A 4 9.53 -4.52 -11.04
CA LYS A 4 8.23 -5.15 -11.24
C LYS A 4 7.07 -4.14 -11.18
N PRO A 5 5.88 -4.47 -11.71
CA PRO A 5 4.65 -3.71 -11.47
C PRO A 5 4.45 -3.44 -9.98
N LEU A 6 4.08 -2.20 -9.64
CA LEU A 6 3.96 -1.76 -8.25
C LEU A 6 2.50 -1.76 -7.82
N ILE A 7 2.21 -2.46 -6.72
CA ILE A 7 0.98 -2.34 -5.96
C ILE A 7 1.27 -1.50 -4.73
N TYR A 8 0.57 -0.39 -4.57
CA TYR A 8 0.69 0.48 -3.40
C TYR A 8 -0.53 0.30 -2.49
N ALA A 9 -0.31 0.07 -1.20
CA ALA A 9 -1.39 -0.08 -0.22
C ALA A 9 -1.28 0.98 0.88
N SER A 10 -2.36 1.73 1.10
CA SER A 10 -2.43 2.79 2.12
C SER A 10 -3.85 2.97 2.66
N LEU A 11 -4.02 2.74 3.96
CA LEU A 11 -5.29 2.94 4.68
C LEU A 11 -5.37 4.32 5.36
N GLY A 12 -4.56 5.28 4.88
CA GLY A 12 -4.54 6.64 5.41
C GLY A 12 -3.84 6.77 6.77
N THR A 13 -4.12 7.84 7.49
CA THR A 13 -3.52 8.12 8.82
C THR A 13 -4.47 7.87 9.99
N LEU A 14 -5.77 7.70 9.71
CA LEU A 14 -6.82 7.52 10.71
C LEU A 14 -7.31 6.06 10.80
N VAL A 15 -7.25 5.32 9.71
CA VAL A 15 -7.85 3.97 9.55
C VAL A 15 -6.75 2.87 9.46
N ASN A 16 -5.54 3.23 9.89
CA ASN A 16 -4.29 2.50 9.67
C ASN A 16 -3.87 1.56 10.82
N SER A 17 -4.71 1.37 11.82
CA SER A 17 -4.48 0.41 12.92
C SER A 17 -4.97 -1.01 12.60
N GLN A 18 -5.48 -1.25 11.39
CA GLN A 18 -6.05 -2.52 10.96
C GLN A 18 -4.98 -3.49 10.43
N VAL A 19 -4.20 -4.05 11.34
CA VAL A 19 -3.16 -5.06 11.06
C VAL A 19 -3.69 -6.22 10.21
N ASP A 20 -4.87 -6.75 10.55
CA ASP A 20 -5.52 -7.85 9.83
C ASP A 20 -5.79 -7.52 8.34
N VAL A 21 -6.09 -6.27 8.01
CA VAL A 21 -6.31 -5.86 6.62
C VAL A 21 -4.99 -5.89 5.84
N PHE A 22 -3.88 -5.45 6.44
CA PHE A 22 -2.57 -5.53 5.80
C PHE A 22 -2.12 -6.98 5.56
N ASP A 23 -2.42 -7.89 6.48
CA ASP A 23 -2.16 -9.33 6.31
C ASP A 23 -2.96 -9.93 5.15
N LYS A 24 -4.26 -9.61 5.06
CA LYS A 24 -5.11 -10.03 3.94
C LYS A 24 -4.63 -9.47 2.59
N ILE A 25 -4.21 -8.21 2.56
CA ILE A 25 -3.64 -7.59 1.35
C ILE A 25 -2.35 -8.32 0.94
N ALA A 26 -1.44 -8.56 1.89
CA ALA A 26 -0.19 -9.25 1.63
C ALA A 26 -0.42 -10.69 1.13
N THR A 27 -1.33 -11.43 1.78
CA THR A 27 -1.74 -12.77 1.38
C THR A 27 -2.32 -12.78 -0.04
N ALA A 28 -3.21 -11.84 -0.37
CA ALA A 28 -3.83 -11.77 -1.69
C ALA A 28 -2.82 -11.39 -2.80
N CYS A 29 -1.75 -10.68 -2.45
CA CYS A 29 -0.69 -10.32 -3.39
C CYS A 29 0.42 -11.38 -3.48
N GLU A 30 0.43 -12.37 -2.59
CA GLU A 30 1.46 -13.40 -2.58
C GLU A 30 1.46 -14.21 -3.89
N GLY A 31 2.64 -14.40 -4.48
CA GLY A 31 2.80 -15.12 -5.75
C GLY A 31 2.49 -14.31 -7.01
N LEU A 32 1.95 -13.09 -6.89
CA LEU A 32 1.86 -12.17 -8.04
C LEU A 32 3.26 -11.72 -8.48
N ASP A 33 3.45 -11.55 -9.80
CA ASP A 33 4.67 -10.91 -10.32
C ASP A 33 4.61 -9.39 -10.18
N ALA A 34 4.47 -8.93 -8.93
CA ALA A 34 4.36 -7.53 -8.55
C ALA A 34 5.13 -7.26 -7.26
N GLN A 35 5.54 -6.00 -7.06
CA GLN A 35 6.06 -5.53 -5.79
C GLN A 35 4.93 -4.86 -5.00
N LEU A 36 4.66 -5.34 -3.78
CA LEU A 36 3.75 -4.70 -2.84
C LEU A 36 4.52 -3.74 -1.91
N VAL A 37 4.04 -2.51 -1.81
CA VAL A 37 4.49 -1.51 -0.82
C VAL A 37 3.33 -1.14 0.09
N ILE A 38 3.51 -1.31 1.40
CA ILE A 38 2.49 -1.00 2.42
C ILE A 38 2.93 0.23 3.21
N SER A 39 2.08 1.26 3.26
CA SER A 39 2.25 2.44 4.10
C SER A 39 1.38 2.35 5.35
N LEU A 40 2.00 2.46 6.53
CA LEU A 40 1.30 2.38 7.82
C LEU A 40 0.70 3.71 8.28
N GLY A 41 0.95 4.81 7.57
CA GLY A 41 0.40 6.14 7.90
C GLY A 41 0.76 6.67 9.29
N GLY A 42 1.84 6.15 9.91
CA GLY A 42 2.37 6.64 11.17
C GLY A 42 1.88 6.01 12.47
N SER A 43 0.79 5.24 12.46
CA SER A 43 0.21 4.65 13.69
C SER A 43 1.00 3.46 14.22
N ALA A 44 1.67 2.74 13.33
CA ALA A 44 2.42 1.53 13.61
C ALA A 44 3.85 1.63 13.08
N THR A 45 4.73 0.78 13.58
CA THR A 45 6.09 0.64 13.06
C THR A 45 6.20 -0.64 12.23
N PRO A 46 7.08 -0.70 11.22
CA PRO A 46 7.24 -1.92 10.41
C PRO A 46 7.50 -3.17 11.24
N GLU A 47 8.17 -3.04 12.39
CA GLU A 47 8.49 -4.14 13.32
C GLU A 47 7.24 -4.69 14.02
N SER A 48 6.12 -3.96 14.03
CA SER A 48 4.85 -4.44 14.58
C SER A 48 4.10 -5.41 13.65
N LEU A 49 4.54 -5.52 12.39
CA LEU A 49 3.98 -6.39 11.36
C LEU A 49 5.07 -7.34 10.80
N PRO A 50 5.74 -8.15 11.64
CA PRO A 50 6.76 -9.04 11.16
C PRO A 50 6.13 -10.18 10.33
N ASN A 51 6.80 -10.56 9.24
CA ASN A 51 6.51 -11.76 8.44
C ASN A 51 5.19 -11.74 7.63
N LEU A 52 4.85 -10.60 7.01
CA LEU A 52 3.75 -10.58 6.05
C LEU A 52 4.04 -11.49 4.82
N PRO A 53 3.04 -12.26 4.34
CA PRO A 53 3.18 -13.12 3.16
C PRO A 53 3.68 -12.36 1.91
N GLY A 54 4.44 -13.04 1.06
CA GLY A 54 5.03 -12.40 -0.13
C GLY A 54 6.14 -11.35 0.12
N ASN A 55 6.54 -11.11 1.38
CA ASN A 55 7.60 -10.18 1.78
C ASN A 55 7.43 -8.74 1.23
N PRO A 56 6.31 -8.06 1.52
CA PRO A 56 6.09 -6.69 1.07
C PRO A 56 7.11 -5.71 1.67
N LEU A 57 7.32 -4.60 0.98
CA LEU A 57 8.05 -3.46 1.56
C LEU A 57 7.11 -2.67 2.46
N VAL A 58 7.24 -2.85 3.78
CA VAL A 58 6.44 -2.14 4.79
C VAL A 58 7.19 -0.91 5.26
N VAL A 59 6.55 0.26 5.19
CA VAL A 59 7.13 1.53 5.64
C VAL A 59 6.16 2.28 6.55
N LYS A 60 6.71 2.97 7.56
CA LYS A 60 5.90 3.80 8.45
C LYS A 60 5.20 4.93 7.70
N TYR A 61 5.94 5.60 6.82
CA TYR A 61 5.48 6.62 5.89
C TYR A 61 6.09 6.38 4.52
N ALA A 62 5.31 6.65 3.50
CA ALA A 62 5.74 6.51 2.12
C ALA A 62 5.72 7.86 1.39
N PRO A 63 6.63 8.10 0.43
CA PRO A 63 6.52 9.20 -0.51
C PRO A 63 5.38 8.91 -1.50
N GLN A 64 4.13 9.11 -1.05
CA GLN A 64 2.92 8.59 -1.70
C GLN A 64 2.77 9.09 -3.14
N LEU A 65 3.00 10.39 -3.39
CA LEU A 65 2.87 10.95 -4.73
C LEU A 65 3.87 10.33 -5.72
N GLU A 66 5.12 10.14 -5.29
CA GLU A 66 6.16 9.51 -6.09
C GLU A 66 5.92 8.02 -6.32
N LEU A 67 5.25 7.35 -5.38
CA LEU A 67 4.81 5.97 -5.55
C LEU A 67 3.65 5.86 -6.52
N LEU A 68 2.64 6.75 -6.43
CA LEU A 68 1.49 6.74 -7.31
C LEU A 68 1.88 6.97 -8.78
N GLN A 69 2.88 7.79 -9.07
CA GLN A 69 3.42 7.96 -10.42
C GLN A 69 3.98 6.65 -11.05
N LYS A 70 4.27 5.64 -10.23
CA LYS A 70 4.86 4.37 -10.64
C LYS A 70 3.91 3.18 -10.39
N ALA A 71 2.82 3.41 -9.67
CA ALA A 71 1.91 2.37 -9.24
C ALA A 71 1.03 1.92 -10.41
N THR A 72 0.87 0.61 -10.55
CA THR A 72 -0.08 0.00 -11.48
C THR A 72 -1.46 -0.16 -10.83
N LEU A 73 -1.50 -0.23 -9.49
CA LEU A 73 -2.73 -0.37 -8.69
C LEU A 73 -2.52 0.25 -7.31
N THR A 74 -3.56 0.88 -6.78
CA THR A 74 -3.62 1.32 -5.37
C THR A 74 -4.72 0.59 -4.61
N ILE A 75 -4.40 0.02 -3.45
CA ILE A 75 -5.36 -0.49 -2.47
C ILE A 75 -5.50 0.55 -1.37
N THR A 76 -6.72 1.06 -1.16
CA THR A 76 -6.93 2.20 -0.26
C THR A 76 -8.30 2.16 0.42
N HIS A 77 -8.42 2.73 1.61
CA HIS A 77 -9.70 2.96 2.28
C HIS A 77 -10.60 4.04 1.63
N ALA A 78 -10.27 4.47 0.39
CA ALA A 78 -10.93 5.55 -0.36
C ALA A 78 -10.94 6.93 0.33
N GLY A 79 -9.95 7.22 1.18
CA GLY A 79 -9.76 8.56 1.74
C GLY A 79 -9.62 9.63 0.65
N MET A 80 -10.33 10.75 0.78
CA MET A 80 -10.50 11.77 -0.26
C MET A 80 -9.18 12.17 -0.95
N ASN A 81 -8.13 12.46 -0.19
CA ASN A 81 -6.84 12.87 -0.76
C ASN A 81 -6.23 11.76 -1.64
N THR A 82 -6.17 10.53 -1.12
CA THR A 82 -5.63 9.39 -1.88
C THR A 82 -6.46 9.11 -3.13
N THR A 83 -7.79 9.21 -3.03
CA THR A 83 -8.71 9.08 -4.16
C THR A 83 -8.40 10.12 -5.26
N LEU A 84 -8.28 11.40 -4.89
CA LEU A 84 -7.96 12.47 -5.84
C LEU A 84 -6.57 12.29 -6.46
N GLU A 85 -5.57 11.87 -5.67
CA GLU A 85 -4.22 11.62 -6.15
C GLU A 85 -4.16 10.44 -7.11
N CYS A 86 -4.90 9.35 -6.86
CA CYS A 86 -5.01 8.22 -7.78
C CYS A 86 -5.65 8.64 -9.10
N LEU A 87 -6.76 9.40 -9.04
CA LEU A 87 -7.43 9.94 -10.23
C LEU A 87 -6.48 10.83 -11.05
N ASN A 88 -5.74 11.72 -10.38
CA ASN A 88 -4.78 12.60 -11.03
C ASN A 88 -3.63 11.84 -11.71
N ASN A 89 -3.22 10.70 -11.17
CA ASN A 89 -2.15 9.86 -11.74
C ASN A 89 -2.70 8.72 -12.63
N ALA A 90 -4.01 8.67 -12.90
CA ALA A 90 -4.67 7.60 -13.64
C ALA A 90 -4.38 6.18 -13.09
N VAL A 91 -4.25 6.05 -11.76
CA VAL A 91 -3.99 4.77 -11.10
C VAL A 91 -5.32 4.15 -10.68
N PRO A 92 -5.62 2.90 -11.09
CA PRO A 92 -6.83 2.21 -10.64
C PRO A 92 -6.80 1.97 -9.13
N MET A 93 -7.99 1.92 -8.52
CA MET A 93 -8.16 1.75 -7.08
C MET A 93 -8.99 0.51 -6.75
N VAL A 94 -8.60 -0.18 -5.67
CA VAL A 94 -9.43 -1.15 -4.93
C VAL A 94 -9.71 -0.55 -3.56
N ALA A 95 -11.00 -0.45 -3.20
CA ALA A 95 -11.48 0.20 -1.99
C ALA A 95 -12.28 -0.73 -1.08
#